data_AF-A0A442GEK5-F1
#
_entry.id   AF-A0A442GEK5-F1
#
_cell.length_a   1.000
_cell.length_b   1.000
_cell.length_c   1.000
_cell.angle_alpha   90.00
_cell.angle_beta   90.00
_cell.angle_gamma   90.00
#
_symmetry.space_group_name_H-M   'P 1'
#
loop_
_entity.id
_entity.type
_entity.pdbx_description
1 polymer ?
#
loop_
_entity_poly.entity_id
_entity_poly.type
_entity_poly.pdbx_seq_one_letter_code
_entity_poly.pdbx_strand_id
1 'polypeptide(L)' 'MSENEKLAQEVKAWRAKEGFTAEASAKLLGIPKRTFEGIEQGRGFPYPFLLRVAMEINALSLKAMQEKSSRKD' A
#
# COMPACT_ATOMS: atom_id res chain seq x y z
N MET A 1 5.37 -17.48 -11.54
CA MET A 1 5.41 -16.09 -11.04
C MET A 1 6.19 -16.09 -9.74
N SER A 2 7.25 -15.28 -9.65
CA SER A 2 8.11 -15.17 -8.47
C SER A 2 7.40 -14.47 -7.31
N GLU A 3 7.89 -14.64 -6.09
CA GLU A 3 7.32 -13.95 -4.92
C GLU A 3 7.39 -12.43 -5.06
N ASN A 4 8.46 -11.91 -5.67
CA ASN A 4 8.61 -10.48 -5.93
C ASN A 4 7.59 -9.95 -6.95
N GLU A 5 7.28 -10.72 -8.00
CA GLU A 5 6.25 -10.37 -8.97
C GLU A 5 4.85 -10.35 -8.34
N LYS A 6 4.55 -11.32 -7.47
CA LYS A 6 3.28 -11.34 -6.71
C LYS A 6 3.15 -10.12 -5.81
N LEU A 7 4.21 -9.82 -5.03
CA LEU A 7 4.24 -8.65 -4.17
C LEU A 7 4.06 -7.36 -4.97
N ALA A 8 4.71 -7.24 -6.13
CA ALA A 8 4.56 -6.07 -7.01
C ALA A 8 3.11 -5.89 -7.48
N GLN A 9 2.42 -6.98 -7.84
CA GLN A 9 1.02 -6.95 -8.23
C GLN A 9 0.10 -6.57 -7.07
N GLU A 10 0.33 -7.13 -5.88
CA GLU A 10 -0.43 -6.81 -4.67
C GLU A 10 -0.30 -5.32 -4.31
N VAL A 11 0.91 -4.77 -4.32
CA VAL A 11 1.16 -3.36 -4.02
C VAL A 11 0.49 -2.44 -5.05
N LYS A 12 0.56 -2.77 -6.34
CA LYS A 12 -0.13 -2.02 -7.40
C LYS A 12 -1.65 -2.06 -7.22
N ALA A 13 -2.20 -3.25 -6.95
CA ALA A 13 -3.63 -3.44 -6.75
C ALA A 13 -4.13 -2.67 -5.52
N TRP A 14 -3.39 -2.73 -4.41
CA TRP A 14 -3.68 -1.95 -3.22
C TRP A 14 -3.67 -0.45 -3.51
N ARG A 15 -2.61 0.08 -4.15
CA ARG A 15 -2.54 1.51 -4.49
C ARG A 15 -3.68 1.94 -5.41
N ALA A 16 -3.99 1.15 -6.44
CA ALA A 16 -5.08 1.45 -7.38
C ALA A 16 -6.45 1.44 -6.69
N LYS A 17 -6.69 0.47 -5.81
CA LYS A 17 -7.93 0.36 -5.04
C LYS A 17 -8.15 1.57 -4.12
N GLU A 18 -7.11 2.01 -3.44
CA GLU A 18 -7.19 3.15 -2.52
C GLU A 18 -7.08 4.51 -3.24
N GLY A 19 -6.82 4.51 -4.56
CA GLY A 19 -6.75 5.73 -5.37
C GLY A 19 -5.54 6.63 -5.11
N PHE A 20 -4.46 6.08 -4.55
CA PHE A 20 -3.28 6.87 -4.18
C PHE A 20 -2.24 7.02 -5.31
N THR A 21 -1.53 8.15 -5.27
CA THR A 21 -0.27 8.28 -6.01
C THR A 21 0.82 7.44 -5.35
N ALA A 22 1.87 7.07 -6.11
CA ALA A 22 3.01 6.34 -5.55
C ALA A 22 3.67 7.08 -4.37
N GLU A 23 3.69 8.41 -4.42
CA GLU A 23 4.23 9.25 -3.36
C GLU A 23 3.37 9.23 -2.09
N ALA A 24 2.04 9.33 -2.22
CA ALA A 24 1.13 9.23 -1.09
C ALA A 24 1.19 7.84 -0.44
N SER A 25 1.21 6.78 -1.26
CA SER A 25 1.40 5.40 -0.79
C SER A 25 2.71 5.21 -0.04
N ALA A 26 3.83 5.73 -0.57
CA ALA A 26 5.13 5.64 0.08
C ALA A 26 5.14 6.36 1.44
N LYS A 27 4.50 7.55 1.51
CA LYS A 27 4.35 8.31 2.74
C LYS A 27 3.53 7.56 3.80
N LEU A 28 2.41 6.95 3.40
CA LEU A 28 1.56 6.14 4.29
C LEU A 28 2.30 4.92 4.86
N LEU A 29 3.13 4.29 4.04
CA LEU A 29 3.94 3.13 4.43
C LEU A 29 5.24 3.52 5.16
N GLY A 30 5.55 4.82 5.27
CA GLY A 30 6.76 5.29 5.93
C GLY A 30 8.06 4.90 5.22
N ILE A 31 8.03 4.71 3.90
CA ILE A 31 9.18 4.31 3.09
C ILE A 31 9.52 5.37 2.02
N PRO A 32 10.77 5.43 1.53
CA PRO A 32 11.11 6.28 0.40
C PRO A 32 10.31 5.94 -0.86
N LYS A 33 9.89 6.96 -1.63
CA LYS A 33 9.18 6.78 -2.91
C LYS A 33 9.91 5.81 -3.86
N ARG A 34 11.23 5.94 -3.98
CA ARG A 34 12.07 5.05 -4.81
C ARG A 34 11.96 3.58 -4.38
N THR A 35 11.82 3.33 -3.08
CA THR A 35 11.61 1.96 -2.56
C THR A 35 10.25 1.44 -2.98
N PHE A 36 9.20 2.24 -2.83
CA PHE A 36 7.85 1.89 -3.25
C PHE A 36 7.79 1.56 -4.76
N GLU A 37 8.34 2.44 -5.60
CA GLU A 37 8.41 2.24 -7.05
C GLU A 37 9.22 0.99 -7.42
N GLY A 38 10.34 0.75 -6.72
CA GLY A 38 11.13 -0.46 -6.91
C GLY A 38 10.35 -1.74 -6.61
N ILE A 39 9.51 -1.73 -5.57
CA ILE A 39 8.64 -2.86 -5.25
C ILE A 39 7.61 -3.08 -6.36
N GLU A 40 6.95 -2.02 -6.84
CA GLU A 40 6.01 -2.10 -7.97
C GLU A 40 6.68 -2.60 -9.28
N GLN A 41 7.99 -2.42 -9.43
CA GLN A 41 8.78 -2.92 -10.55
C GLN A 41 9.26 -4.37 -10.36
N GLY A 42 8.98 -5.01 -9.24
CA GLY A 42 9.37 -6.40 -8.97
C GLY A 42 10.77 -6.56 -8.36
N ARG A 43 11.39 -5.48 -7.85
CA ARG A 43 12.66 -5.57 -7.10
C ARG A 43 12.53 -6.38 -5.80
N GLY A 44 11.30 -6.51 -5.29
CA GLY A 44 11.00 -7.16 -4.02
C GLY A 44 11.21 -6.23 -2.82
N PHE A 45 10.93 -6.77 -1.64
CA PHE A 45 11.12 -6.09 -0.37
C PHE A 45 11.65 -7.11 0.66
N PRO A 46 12.61 -6.76 1.54
CA PRO A 46 13.20 -7.71 2.48
C PRO A 46 12.19 -8.39 3.43
N TYR A 47 11.09 -7.70 3.75
CA TYR A 47 10.05 -8.20 4.66
C TYR A 47 8.67 -8.14 4.00
N PRO A 48 8.38 -9.00 3.00
CA PRO A 48 7.17 -8.88 2.18
C PRO A 48 5.89 -9.05 3.01
N PHE A 49 5.91 -9.91 4.03
CA PHE A 49 4.78 -10.08 4.94
C PHE A 49 4.51 -8.81 5.78
N LEU A 50 5.55 -8.17 6.30
CA LEU A 50 5.40 -6.91 7.05
C LEU A 50 4.79 -5.82 6.17
N LEU A 51 5.20 -5.74 4.90
CA LEU A 51 4.62 -4.80 3.95
C LEU A 51 3.12 -5.05 3.72
N ARG A 52 2.71 -6.32 3.57
CA ARG A 52 1.28 -6.69 3.44
C ARG A 52 0.47 -6.26 4.64
N VAL A 53 0.95 -6.56 5.84
CA VAL A 53 0.31 -6.15 7.10
C VAL A 53 0.19 -4.63 7.19
N ALA A 54 1.24 -3.89 6.82
CA ALA A 54 1.20 -2.43 6.81
C ALA A 54 0.15 -1.86 5.82
N MET A 55 0.02 -2.45 4.63
CA MET A 55 -1.03 -2.07 3.66
C MET A 55 -2.44 -2.33 4.20
N GLU A 56 -2.66 -3.47 4.86
CA GLU A 56 -3.96 -3.82 5.46
C GLU A 56 -4.36 -2.87 6.59
N ILE A 57 -3.42 -2.57 7.51
CA ILE A 57 -3.66 -1.65 8.62
C ILE A 57 -4.03 -0.25 8.08
N ASN A 58 -3.32 0.23 7.06
CA ASN A 58 -3.63 1.52 6.43
C ASN A 58 -5.03 1.51 5.78
N ALA A 59 -5.38 0.45 5.05
CA ALA A 59 -6.70 0.32 4.42
C ALA A 59 -7.84 0.29 5.46
N LEU A 60 -7.65 -0.38 6.60
CA LEU A 60 -8.62 -0.39 7.70
C LEU A 60 -8.78 0.99 8.33
N SER A 61 -7.66 1.69 8.59
CA SER A 61 -7.69 3.04 9.15
C SER A 61 -8.44 4.01 8.24
N LEU A 62 -8.23 3.94 6.93
CA LEU A 62 -8.91 4.79 5.95
C LEU A 62 -10.41 4.57 5.94
N LYS A 63 -10.86 3.31 5.92
CA LYS A 63 -12.29 2.98 6.01
C LYS A 63 -12.92 3.51 7.30
N ALA A 64 -12.24 3.35 8.43
CA ALA A 64 -12.72 3.87 9.71
C ALA A 64 -12.83 5.40 9.71
N MET A 65 -11.95 6.12 9.01
CA MET A 65 -12.04 7.58 8.86
C MET A 65 -13.20 8.00 7.96
N GLN A 66 -13.44 7.28 6.86
CA GLN A 66 -14.57 7.53 5.95
C GLN A 66 -15.92 7.31 6.64
N GLU A 67 -16.08 6.22 7.39
CA GLU A 67 -17.31 5.93 8.13
C GLU A 67 -17.63 6.99 9.20
N LYS A 68 -16.61 7.54 9.88
CA LYS A 68 -16.79 8.62 10.86
C LYS A 68 -17.23 9.92 10.20
N SER A 69 -16.78 10.20 8.98
CA SER A 69 -17.18 11.38 8.21
C SER A 69 -18.64 11.28 7.75
N SER A 70 -19.09 10.08 7.35
CA SER A 70 -20.45 9.86 6.84
C SER A 70 -21.56 9.90 7.90
N ARG A 71 -21.22 9.83 9.20
CA ARG A 71 -22.21 9.87 10.30
C ARG A 71 -22.46 11.27 10.85
N LYS A 72 -21.85 12.31 10.26
CA LYS A 72 -21.96 13.70 10.71
C LYS A 72 -23.04 14.51 9.99
N ASP A 73 -23.84 13.87 9.14
CA ASP A 73 -25.00 14.45 8.46
C ASP A 73 -26.31 14.06 9.16
#